data_AF-D7DUS1-F1
#
_entry.id   AF-D7DUS1-F1
#
_cell.length_a   1.000
_cell.length_b   1.000
_cell.length_c   1.000
_cell.angle_alpha   90.00
_cell.angle_beta   90.00
_cell.angle_gamma   90.00
#
_symmetry.space_group_name_H-M   'P 1'
#
loop_
_entity.id
_entity.type
_entity.pdbx_description
1 polymer ?
#
loop_
_entity_poly.entity_id
_entity_poly.type
_entity_poly.pdbx_seq_one_letter_code
_entity_poly.pdbx_strand_id
1 'polypeptide(L)'
;MKNNFQNNKIKIGIVVHGPEIIDSRYAKKIIDIIKNYKFSSELEFEKEIYVKLGGTMGRVAVIDNNLEEIIDISEKLVPSKSLQKLGEFNDILFLLNYGKSKITGHTFGKIVINNSKVHKTVIQIERPGEKDGTILLWNKKYIGENLKNKKNNAEDNFKDNTYNERFESFVNGLINVISTEFNISVENCISKGMNVYYDELGNQCRKIHGVSPNESIMVNGIVVGRSKGEEVIIICKDGKIIDIKNAEVKWHGVEKLGDIDLNNIIIKTGMLRRHSNLCEDLNIDVKLNDVKNKNTDDKKVGKLIVIHHAGENTLEMLKKGPISAVLTIGDDTTTVCGDILARFGIKIIGITDGDKDEILDNPRLTNGSKVFKILNAKDDDVGDYIIENSTFEDLKSFEEHFISIFKLIENYSPKLKYTLEEINK
;
A
#
# COMPACT_ATOMS: atom_id res chain seq x y z
N MET A 1 -0.38 26.97 45.83
CA MET A 1 -0.51 27.15 44.37
C MET A 1 -0.44 25.78 43.72
N LYS A 2 -1.58 25.21 43.32
CA LYS A 2 -1.62 23.96 42.55
C LYS A 2 -1.33 24.32 41.09
N ASN A 3 -0.19 23.89 40.58
CA ASN A 3 0.21 24.07 39.18
C ASN A 3 -0.73 23.26 38.27
N ASN A 4 -1.77 23.91 37.75
CA ASN A 4 -2.63 23.39 36.68
C ASN A 4 -1.90 23.40 35.32
N PHE A 5 -0.86 22.57 35.15
CA PHE A 5 -0.31 22.20 33.83
C PHE A 5 -1.04 20.94 33.33
N GLN A 6 -2.33 21.07 33.01
CA GLN A 6 -3.19 19.89 32.77
C GLN A 6 -3.19 19.40 31.31
N ASN A 7 -2.24 19.81 30.45
CA ASN A 7 -2.07 19.20 29.12
C ASN A 7 -0.64 19.36 28.57
N ASN A 8 0.31 18.64 29.15
CA ASN A 8 1.69 18.57 28.63
C ASN A 8 1.85 17.37 27.67
N LYS A 9 0.77 16.96 27.02
CA LYS A 9 0.67 15.77 26.18
C LYS A 9 0.46 16.15 24.73
N ILE A 10 1.13 15.47 23.81
CA ILE A 10 1.01 15.65 22.36
C ILE A 10 0.70 14.31 21.71
N LYS A 11 -0.32 14.30 20.85
CA LYS A 11 -0.69 13.17 20.01
C LYS A 11 -0.11 13.32 18.62
N ILE A 12 0.69 12.36 18.20
CA ILE A 12 1.40 12.35 16.92
C ILE A 12 0.86 11.19 16.08
N GLY A 13 0.25 11.54 14.94
CA GLY A 13 -0.16 10.54 13.95
C GLY A 13 0.92 10.38 12.88
N ILE A 14 1.30 9.16 12.54
CA ILE A 14 2.28 8.87 11.50
C ILE A 14 1.64 7.95 10.47
N VAL A 15 1.52 8.42 9.22
CA VAL A 15 1.13 7.59 8.08
C VAL A 15 2.38 7.12 7.36
N VAL A 16 2.56 5.80 7.25
CA VAL A 16 3.63 5.19 6.46
C VAL A 16 3.05 4.74 5.11
N HIS A 17 3.75 5.02 4.01
CA HIS A 17 3.32 4.61 2.67
C HIS A 17 4.45 3.94 1.88
N GLY A 18 4.07 2.84 1.21
CA GLY A 18 4.94 2.08 0.32
C GLY A 18 5.82 1.07 1.06
N PRO A 19 6.18 -0.06 0.43
CA PRO A 19 7.13 -1.01 1.01
C PRO A 19 8.55 -0.44 1.10
N GLU A 20 8.97 0.44 0.19
CA GLU A 20 10.35 0.94 0.09
C GLU A 20 10.83 1.63 1.37
N ILE A 21 9.99 2.46 1.99
CA ILE A 21 10.35 3.15 3.24
C ILE A 21 10.47 2.20 4.44
N ILE A 22 9.80 1.05 4.38
CA ILE A 22 9.85 0.00 5.39
C ILE A 22 11.08 -0.86 5.18
N ASP A 23 11.27 -1.37 3.97
CA ASP A 23 12.36 -2.27 3.60
C ASP A 23 13.74 -1.60 3.73
N SER A 24 13.82 -0.29 3.50
CA SER A 24 15.01 0.54 3.74
C SER A 24 15.25 0.88 5.22
N ARG A 25 14.34 0.49 6.12
CA ARG A 25 14.34 0.79 7.57
C ARG A 25 14.20 2.26 7.94
N TYR A 26 14.03 3.16 6.98
CA TYR A 26 13.86 4.60 7.28
C TYR A 26 12.59 4.89 8.08
N ALA A 27 11.48 4.17 7.81
CA ALA A 27 10.26 4.32 8.59
C ALA A 27 10.52 4.10 10.09
N LYS A 28 11.19 3.00 10.44
CA LYS A 28 11.53 2.68 11.83
C LYS A 28 12.44 3.74 12.44
N LYS A 29 13.52 4.14 11.75
CA LYS A 29 14.45 5.18 12.23
C LYS A 29 13.73 6.50 12.53
N ILE A 30 12.85 6.95 11.64
CA ILE A 30 12.08 8.18 11.82
C ILE A 30 11.12 8.07 13.01
N ILE A 31 10.42 6.95 13.14
CA ILE A 31 9.53 6.69 14.29
C ILE A 31 10.32 6.72 15.59
N ASP A 32 11.49 6.09 15.64
CA ASP A 32 12.38 6.07 16.81
C ASP A 32 12.90 7.48 17.15
N ILE A 33 13.25 8.31 16.15
CA ILE A 33 13.62 9.71 16.36
C ILE A 33 12.46 10.48 17.01
N ILE A 34 11.26 10.39 16.46
CA ILE A 34 10.08 11.10 17.00
C ILE A 34 9.78 10.64 18.43
N LYS A 35 9.86 9.33 18.68
CA LYS A 35 9.64 8.73 20.01
C LYS A 35 10.68 9.16 21.03
N ASN A 36 11.96 9.21 20.65
CA ASN A 36 13.06 9.49 21.57
C ASN A 36 13.47 10.96 21.62
N TYR A 37 12.94 11.81 20.74
CA TYR A 37 13.25 13.24 20.70
C TYR A 37 12.94 13.91 22.04
N LYS A 38 13.95 14.53 22.66
CA LYS A 38 13.79 15.32 23.88
C LYS A 38 13.84 16.79 23.51
N PHE A 39 12.80 17.52 23.87
CA PHE A 39 12.69 18.94 23.56
C PHE A 39 13.45 19.80 24.58
N SER A 40 13.22 19.56 25.87
CA SER A 40 13.91 20.25 26.96
C SER A 40 13.75 19.47 28.27
N SER A 41 14.79 19.46 29.10
CA SER A 41 14.80 18.79 30.41
C SER A 41 13.72 19.29 31.37
N GLU A 42 13.23 20.52 31.18
CA GLU A 42 12.27 21.17 32.09
C GLU A 42 10.86 21.30 31.49
N LEU A 43 10.70 21.11 30.17
CA LEU A 43 9.48 21.42 29.41
C LEU A 43 9.11 20.33 28.40
N GLU A 44 9.38 19.07 28.74
CA GLU A 44 9.14 17.91 27.88
C GLU A 44 7.64 17.66 27.65
N PHE A 45 7.28 17.23 26.45
CA PHE A 45 5.93 16.75 26.15
C PHE A 45 5.85 15.23 26.32
N GLU A 46 4.80 14.76 27.00
CA GLU A 46 4.41 13.36 26.94
C GLU A 46 3.87 13.07 25.53
N LYS A 47 4.44 12.10 24.82
CA LYS A 47 4.08 11.81 23.42
C LYS A 47 3.25 10.53 23.34
N GLU A 48 2.06 10.63 22.76
CA GLU A 48 1.29 9.49 22.27
C GLU A 48 1.48 9.36 20.77
N ILE A 49 1.99 8.22 20.31
CA ILE A 49 2.31 8.00 18.89
C ILE A 49 1.37 6.95 18.33
N TYR A 50 0.71 7.30 17.23
CA TYR A 50 -0.18 6.42 16.49
C TYR A 50 0.35 6.26 15.08
N VAL A 51 0.87 5.08 14.75
CA VAL A 51 1.44 4.82 13.42
C VAL A 51 0.51 3.90 12.64
N LYS A 52 0.18 4.29 11.42
CA LYS A 52 -0.72 3.52 10.54
C LYS A 52 -0.16 3.43 9.14
N LEU A 53 -0.35 2.29 8.50
CA LEU A 53 0.10 2.10 7.14
C LEU A 53 -1.00 2.42 6.10
N GLY A 54 -0.60 2.96 4.94
CA GLY A 54 -1.41 3.01 3.74
C GLY A 54 -0.93 2.04 2.64
N GLY A 55 -1.83 1.16 2.17
CA GLY A 55 -1.62 0.29 1.01
C GLY A 55 -1.23 -1.16 1.32
N THR A 56 -1.64 -2.10 0.46
CA THR A 56 -1.48 -3.56 0.70
C THR A 56 -0.02 -4.00 0.72
N MET A 57 0.82 -3.60 -0.25
CA MET A 57 2.22 -4.04 -0.31
C MET A 57 3.07 -3.52 0.86
N GLY A 58 2.76 -2.32 1.36
CA GLY A 58 3.37 -1.87 2.60
C GLY A 58 3.07 -2.82 3.77
N ARG A 59 1.86 -3.42 3.83
CA ARG A 59 1.46 -4.28 4.98
C ARG A 59 2.28 -5.54 4.97
N VAL A 60 2.50 -6.06 3.76
CA VAL A 60 3.40 -7.19 3.52
C VAL A 60 4.82 -6.83 3.98
N ALA A 61 5.31 -5.63 3.69
CA ALA A 61 6.62 -5.19 4.15
C ALA A 61 6.71 -5.02 5.67
N VAL A 62 5.66 -4.54 6.33
CA VAL A 62 5.59 -4.49 7.81
C VAL A 62 5.75 -5.90 8.39
N ILE A 63 5.03 -6.89 7.84
CA ILE A 63 5.10 -8.29 8.29
C ILE A 63 6.51 -8.85 8.10
N ASP A 64 7.11 -8.65 6.94
CA ASP A 64 8.47 -9.16 6.67
C ASP A 64 9.53 -8.56 7.59
N ASN A 65 9.33 -7.31 8.02
CA ASN A 65 10.25 -6.60 8.91
C ASN A 65 9.89 -6.74 10.40
N ASN A 66 8.86 -7.53 10.74
CA ASN A 66 8.33 -7.71 12.10
C ASN A 66 8.01 -6.37 12.80
N LEU A 67 7.31 -5.47 12.10
CA LEU A 67 6.99 -4.12 12.57
C LEU A 67 5.51 -3.96 13.00
N GLU A 68 4.74 -5.04 13.10
CA GLU A 68 3.30 -5.02 13.42
C GLU A 68 3.00 -4.40 14.79
N GLU A 69 3.90 -4.55 15.76
CA GLU A 69 3.82 -3.94 17.10
C GLU A 69 4.06 -2.41 17.07
N ILE A 70 4.63 -1.90 15.99
CA ILE A 70 4.97 -0.48 15.82
C ILE A 70 4.02 0.20 14.85
N ILE A 71 3.61 -0.48 13.78
CA ILE A 71 2.83 0.06 12.67
C ILE A 71 1.50 -0.70 12.57
N ASP A 72 0.39 -0.01 12.81
CA ASP A 72 -0.95 -0.59 12.68
C ASP A 72 -1.26 -0.92 11.21
N ILE A 73 -1.39 -2.22 10.95
CA ILE A 73 -1.80 -2.82 9.66
C ILE A 73 -3.15 -3.54 9.75
N SER A 74 -3.94 -3.28 10.80
CA SER A 74 -5.21 -3.97 11.03
C SER A 74 -6.29 -3.65 9.99
N GLU A 75 -6.28 -2.45 9.40
CA GLU A 75 -7.26 -2.03 8.39
C GLU A 75 -6.60 -1.80 7.03
N LYS A 76 -7.29 -2.22 5.95
CA LYS A 76 -6.92 -1.84 4.58
C LYS A 76 -7.36 -0.40 4.30
N LEU A 77 -6.43 0.54 4.44
CA LEU A 77 -6.64 1.94 4.10
C LEU A 77 -5.65 2.41 3.03
N VAL A 78 -6.10 3.36 2.21
CA VAL A 78 -5.20 4.17 1.36
C VAL A 78 -4.61 5.32 2.19
N PRO A 79 -3.45 5.89 1.82
CA PRO A 79 -2.76 6.90 2.62
C PRO A 79 -3.63 8.12 3.01
N SER A 80 -4.47 8.60 2.10
CA SER A 80 -5.39 9.73 2.38
C SER A 80 -6.42 9.40 3.46
N LYS A 81 -6.97 8.18 3.46
CA LYS A 81 -7.90 7.71 4.51
C LYS A 81 -7.18 7.49 5.85
N SER A 82 -5.97 6.92 5.84
CA SER A 82 -5.16 6.79 7.05
C SER A 82 -4.86 8.16 7.66
N LEU A 83 -4.52 9.15 6.81
CA LEU A 83 -4.24 10.51 7.24
C LEU A 83 -5.49 11.22 7.77
N GLN A 84 -6.64 11.04 7.12
CA GLN A 84 -7.93 11.56 7.57
C GLN A 84 -8.26 11.03 8.97
N LYS A 85 -8.20 9.70 9.17
CA LYS A 85 -8.51 9.04 10.44
C LYS A 85 -7.60 9.51 11.58
N LEU A 86 -6.28 9.54 11.34
CA LEU A 86 -5.34 10.06 12.34
C LEU A 86 -5.55 11.57 12.59
N GLY A 87 -5.94 12.32 11.56
CA GLY A 87 -6.20 13.75 11.65
C GLY A 87 -7.38 14.14 12.54
N GLU A 88 -8.30 13.22 12.87
CA GLU A 88 -9.42 13.52 13.77
C GLU A 88 -8.96 13.79 15.21
N PHE A 89 -7.93 13.07 15.69
CA PHE A 89 -7.57 13.07 17.12
C PHE A 89 -6.10 13.38 17.42
N ASN A 90 -5.21 13.48 16.42
CA ASN A 90 -3.80 13.85 16.62
C ASN A 90 -3.58 15.36 16.48
N ASP A 91 -2.60 15.90 17.21
CA ASP A 91 -2.24 17.33 17.16
C ASP A 91 -1.35 17.65 15.95
N ILE A 92 -0.47 16.71 15.58
CA ILE A 92 0.42 16.77 14.43
C ILE A 92 0.43 15.46 13.67
N LEU A 93 0.66 15.55 12.36
CA LEU A 93 0.69 14.41 11.46
C LEU A 93 2.01 14.34 10.71
N PHE A 94 2.50 13.13 10.50
CA PHE A 94 3.61 12.82 9.61
C PHE A 94 3.13 11.94 8.46
N LEU A 95 3.68 12.18 7.26
CA LEU A 95 3.50 11.35 6.09
C LEU A 95 4.88 10.86 5.63
N LEU A 96 5.17 9.58 5.87
CA LEU A 96 6.45 8.98 5.49
C LEU A 96 6.29 8.31 4.13
N ASN A 97 7.07 8.76 3.14
CA ASN A 97 7.01 8.22 1.79
C ASN A 97 8.41 8.10 1.18
N TYR A 98 8.57 7.13 0.27
CA TYR A 98 9.79 6.92 -0.49
C TYR A 98 9.42 6.77 -1.96
N GLY A 99 9.19 7.89 -2.64
CA GLY A 99 8.88 7.93 -4.07
C GLY A 99 10.07 7.54 -4.94
N LYS A 100 9.80 7.28 -6.22
CA LYS A 100 10.85 6.99 -7.23
C LYS A 100 11.78 8.19 -7.48
N SER A 101 11.24 9.38 -7.27
CA SER A 101 11.87 10.68 -7.55
C SER A 101 11.28 11.75 -6.63
N LYS A 102 12.00 12.86 -6.40
CA LYS A 102 11.44 14.04 -5.73
C LYS A 102 10.08 14.43 -6.31
N ILE A 103 9.96 14.50 -7.65
CA ILE A 103 8.72 14.92 -8.31
C ILE A 103 7.54 13.96 -8.05
N THR A 104 7.77 12.65 -8.04
CA THR A 104 6.71 11.67 -7.74
C THR A 104 6.29 11.74 -6.29
N GLY A 105 7.25 11.86 -5.37
CA GLY A 105 7.01 12.05 -3.94
C GLY A 105 6.18 13.30 -3.61
N HIS A 106 6.54 14.43 -4.21
CA HIS A 106 5.80 15.68 -4.07
C HIS A 106 4.38 15.59 -4.65
N THR A 107 4.23 14.93 -5.80
CA THR A 107 2.93 14.71 -6.44
C THR A 107 2.04 13.81 -5.57
N PHE A 108 2.59 12.71 -5.06
CA PHE A 108 1.92 11.83 -4.11
C PHE A 108 1.46 12.59 -2.87
N GLY A 109 2.36 13.34 -2.23
CA GLY A 109 2.04 14.19 -1.08
C GLY A 109 0.86 15.11 -1.35
N LYS A 110 0.93 15.89 -2.45
CA LYS A 110 -0.15 16.82 -2.83
C LYS A 110 -1.50 16.12 -3.01
N ILE A 111 -1.52 14.95 -3.67
CA ILE A 111 -2.73 14.14 -3.87
C ILE A 111 -3.28 13.66 -2.53
N VAL A 112 -2.44 13.11 -1.67
CA VAL A 112 -2.83 12.57 -0.36
C VAL A 112 -3.42 13.66 0.54
N ILE A 113 -2.77 14.83 0.61
CA ILE A 113 -3.25 15.97 1.40
C ILE A 113 -4.59 16.49 0.88
N ASN A 114 -4.72 16.67 -0.44
CA ASN A 114 -5.98 17.15 -1.03
C ASN A 114 -7.13 16.15 -0.78
N ASN A 115 -6.86 14.85 -0.92
CA ASN A 115 -7.88 13.81 -0.78
C ASN A 115 -8.22 13.48 0.68
N SER A 116 -7.31 13.72 1.64
CA SER A 116 -7.57 13.48 3.06
C SER A 116 -8.48 14.53 3.68
N LYS A 117 -8.58 15.73 3.07
CA LYS A 117 -9.29 16.90 3.59
C LYS A 117 -8.85 17.30 5.00
N VAL A 118 -7.63 16.93 5.39
CA VAL A 118 -7.07 17.30 6.68
C VAL A 118 -6.62 18.75 6.64
N HIS A 119 -7.02 19.52 7.66
CA HIS A 119 -6.61 20.92 7.83
C HIS A 119 -5.43 21.09 8.80
N LYS A 120 -5.14 20.05 9.60
CA LYS A 120 -3.99 20.03 10.50
C LYS A 120 -2.67 20.02 9.71
N THR A 121 -1.60 20.46 10.37
CA THR A 121 -0.26 20.43 9.79
C THR A 121 0.19 18.99 9.55
N VAL A 122 0.70 18.74 8.35
CA VAL A 122 1.27 17.45 7.96
C VAL A 122 2.72 17.66 7.55
N ILE A 123 3.64 16.95 8.19
CA ILE A 123 5.06 16.92 7.85
C ILE A 123 5.29 15.70 6.98
N GLN A 124 5.50 15.90 5.69
CA GLN A 124 5.91 14.81 4.82
C GLN A 124 7.43 14.68 4.85
N ILE A 125 7.91 13.47 5.07
CA ILE A 125 9.33 13.11 4.93
C ILE A 125 9.42 12.25 3.68
N GLU A 126 10.06 12.80 2.66
CA GLU A 126 10.12 12.24 1.31
C GLU A 126 11.53 11.77 0.99
N ARG A 127 11.67 10.48 0.62
CA ARG A 127 12.95 9.84 0.22
C ARG A 127 14.10 10.14 1.21
N PRO A 128 13.95 9.88 2.51
CA PRO A 128 15.01 10.10 3.49
C PRO A 128 16.30 9.39 3.07
N GLY A 129 17.44 10.07 3.19
CA GLY A 129 18.76 9.56 2.81
C GLY A 129 19.13 9.67 1.33
N GLU A 130 18.18 10.01 0.45
CA GLU A 130 18.46 10.28 -0.96
C GLU A 130 18.96 11.72 -1.18
N LYS A 131 19.77 11.92 -2.22
CA LYS A 131 20.31 13.25 -2.58
C LYS A 131 19.21 14.27 -2.89
N ASP A 132 18.06 13.81 -3.38
CA ASP A 132 16.88 14.63 -3.69
C ASP A 132 15.75 14.46 -2.65
N GLY A 133 16.05 13.87 -1.49
CA GLY A 133 15.11 13.77 -0.37
C GLY A 133 14.75 15.12 0.22
N THR A 134 13.54 15.26 0.75
CA THR A 134 13.01 16.54 1.24
C THR A 134 12.03 16.37 2.41
N ILE A 135 11.83 17.45 3.15
CA ILE A 135 10.75 17.61 4.10
C ILE A 135 9.76 18.64 3.54
N LEU A 136 8.48 18.28 3.44
CA LEU A 136 7.40 19.19 3.01
C LEU A 136 6.47 19.50 4.17
N LEU A 137 6.17 20.79 4.34
CA LEU A 137 5.25 21.28 5.37
C LEU A 137 3.91 21.64 4.73
N TRP A 138 2.92 20.79 4.95
CA TRP A 138 1.56 21.00 4.48
C TRP A 138 0.72 21.69 5.56
N ASN A 139 -0.21 22.55 5.13
CA ASN A 139 -1.10 23.30 6.02
C ASN A 139 -0.35 24.06 7.14
N LYS A 140 0.78 24.70 6.79
CA LYS A 140 1.62 25.45 7.75
C LYS A 140 0.85 26.50 8.54
N LYS A 141 -0.23 27.06 7.96
CA LYS A 141 -1.12 28.03 8.62
C LYS A 141 -1.72 27.48 9.93
N TYR A 142 -1.89 26.17 10.09
CA TYR A 142 -2.50 25.59 11.28
C TYR A 142 -1.61 25.63 12.54
N ILE A 143 -0.27 25.65 12.39
CA ILE A 143 0.64 25.98 13.51
C ILE A 143 0.30 27.38 14.05
N GLY A 144 -0.05 28.32 13.16
CA GLY A 144 -0.40 29.70 13.51
C GLY A 144 -1.90 30.01 13.71
N GLU A 145 -2.84 29.12 13.35
CA GLU A 145 -4.30 29.37 13.45
C GLU A 145 -4.94 28.75 14.71
N ASN A 146 -4.31 27.73 15.32
CA ASN A 146 -4.63 27.31 16.69
C ASN A 146 -4.50 28.49 17.71
N LEU A 147 -3.74 29.55 17.36
CA LEU A 147 -3.61 30.81 18.10
C LEU A 147 -4.89 31.69 18.10
N LYS A 148 -5.85 31.46 17.19
CA LYS A 148 -6.99 32.37 16.98
C LYS A 148 -8.33 31.81 17.49
N ASN A 149 -8.51 30.49 17.49
CA ASN A 149 -9.81 29.87 17.77
C ASN A 149 -10.07 29.50 19.24
N LYS A 150 -9.18 29.89 20.17
CA LYS A 150 -9.40 29.83 21.63
C LYS A 150 -9.52 31.20 22.31
N LYS A 151 -9.75 32.27 21.54
CA LYS A 151 -9.68 33.68 21.98
C LYS A 151 -10.82 34.18 22.90
N ASN A 152 -11.54 33.33 23.63
CA ASN A 152 -12.73 33.77 24.36
C ASN A 152 -12.60 33.94 25.89
N ASN A 153 -11.43 33.82 26.52
CA ASN A 153 -11.26 34.20 27.95
C ASN A 153 -9.87 34.78 28.25
N ALA A 154 -9.82 35.90 29.00
CA ALA A 154 -8.61 36.72 29.19
C ALA A 154 -7.49 36.08 30.05
N GLU A 155 -7.81 35.12 30.93
CA GLU A 155 -6.82 34.41 31.75
C GLU A 155 -6.24 33.15 31.07
N ASP A 156 -6.98 32.56 30.12
CA ASP A 156 -6.51 31.45 29.27
C ASP A 156 -5.53 31.94 28.17
N ASN A 157 -5.64 33.22 27.77
CA ASN A 157 -4.85 33.82 26.69
C ASN A 157 -3.34 33.82 26.94
N PHE A 158 -2.87 33.95 28.19
CA PHE A 158 -1.42 33.97 28.48
C PHE A 158 -0.81 32.56 28.47
N LYS A 159 -1.55 31.54 28.96
CA LYS A 159 -1.12 30.14 28.98
C LYS A 159 -1.20 29.48 27.60
N ASP A 160 -2.22 29.80 26.79
CA ASP A 160 -2.38 29.27 25.43
C ASP A 160 -1.31 29.83 24.47
N ASN A 161 -0.86 31.09 24.61
CA ASN A 161 0.26 31.61 23.81
C ASN A 161 1.56 30.86 24.11
N THR A 162 1.85 30.56 25.38
CA THR A 162 3.06 29.82 25.76
C THR A 162 3.03 28.36 25.30
N TYR A 163 1.87 27.69 25.30
CA TYR A 163 1.75 26.33 24.75
C TYR A 163 2.02 26.33 23.23
N ASN A 164 1.42 27.24 22.48
CA ASN A 164 1.57 27.29 21.02
C ASN A 164 3.02 27.59 20.61
N GLU A 165 3.69 28.53 21.28
CA GLU A 165 5.11 28.82 21.06
C GLU A 165 6.01 27.61 21.39
N ARG A 166 5.70 26.89 22.49
CA ARG A 166 6.39 25.64 22.85
C ARG A 166 6.15 24.54 21.83
N PHE A 167 4.91 24.38 21.37
CA PHE A 167 4.54 23.39 20.36
C PHE A 167 5.24 23.67 19.03
N GLU A 168 5.23 24.92 18.56
CA GLU A 168 5.96 25.32 17.35
C GLU A 168 7.47 25.04 17.48
N SER A 169 8.06 25.40 18.62
CA SER A 169 9.48 25.13 18.90
C SER A 169 9.79 23.63 18.93
N PHE A 170 8.91 22.82 19.52
CA PHE A 170 9.00 21.36 19.53
C PHE A 170 8.97 20.79 18.11
N VAL A 171 8.03 21.24 17.27
CA VAL A 171 7.90 20.80 15.88
C VAL A 171 9.10 21.20 15.05
N ASN A 172 9.57 22.45 15.16
CA ASN A 172 10.76 22.93 14.47
C ASN A 172 12.02 22.17 14.89
N GLY A 173 12.15 21.88 16.19
CA GLY A 173 13.25 21.07 16.72
C GLY A 173 13.23 19.63 16.18
N LEU A 174 12.06 18.99 16.11
CA LEU A 174 11.90 17.68 15.45
C LEU A 174 12.31 17.72 13.98
N ILE A 175 11.86 18.72 13.23
CA ILE A 175 12.21 18.89 11.81
C ILE A 175 13.71 19.04 11.66
N ASN A 176 14.37 19.84 12.50
CA ASN A 176 15.82 20.05 12.45
C ASN A 176 16.61 18.78 12.72
N VAL A 177 16.18 17.97 13.71
CA VAL A 177 16.83 16.68 14.00
C VAL A 177 16.70 15.73 12.80
N ILE A 178 15.49 15.59 12.25
CA ILE A 178 15.24 14.73 11.09
C ILE A 178 16.01 15.22 9.85
N SER A 179 16.00 16.53 9.60
CA SER A 179 16.73 17.16 8.50
C SER A 179 18.23 16.88 8.59
N THR A 180 18.81 17.01 9.79
CA THR A 180 20.24 16.76 10.04
C THR A 180 20.58 15.28 9.91
N GLU A 181 19.80 14.41 10.54
CA GLU A 181 20.03 12.95 10.55
C GLU A 181 20.03 12.36 9.13
N PHE A 182 19.12 12.83 8.27
CA PHE A 182 18.98 12.30 6.91
C PHE A 182 19.59 13.18 5.82
N ASN A 183 20.22 14.30 6.19
CA ASN A 183 20.79 15.29 5.26
C ASN A 183 19.78 15.76 4.17
N ILE A 184 18.57 16.12 4.60
CA ILE A 184 17.47 16.55 3.72
C ILE A 184 16.98 17.96 4.09
N SER A 185 16.62 18.76 3.09
CA SER A 185 16.14 20.15 3.24
C SER A 185 14.63 20.23 3.41
N VAL A 186 14.17 21.28 4.09
CA VAL A 186 12.76 21.69 4.07
C VAL A 186 12.50 22.49 2.79
N GLU A 187 11.53 22.06 1.99
CA GLU A 187 11.22 22.66 0.69
C GLU A 187 9.72 22.92 0.51
N ASN A 188 9.39 23.76 -0.47
CA ASN A 188 8.02 23.89 -0.95
C ASN A 188 7.70 22.77 -1.95
N CYS A 189 6.44 22.35 -2.00
CA CYS A 189 6.02 21.37 -2.99
C CYS A 189 6.16 21.93 -4.41
N ILE A 190 7.03 21.32 -5.23
CA ILE A 190 7.17 21.62 -6.66
C ILE A 190 6.05 21.08 -7.57
N SER A 191 5.20 20.17 -7.05
CA SER A 191 4.13 19.56 -7.84
C SER A 191 2.82 20.33 -7.76
N LYS A 192 2.12 20.43 -8.90
CA LYS A 192 0.73 20.92 -8.94
C LYS A 192 -0.28 19.87 -8.48
N GLY A 193 0.15 18.64 -8.21
CA GLY A 193 -0.69 17.52 -7.85
C GLY A 193 -1.23 16.78 -9.06
N MET A 194 -2.42 16.19 -8.92
CA MET A 194 -3.07 15.46 -9.99
C MET A 194 -3.44 16.40 -11.14
N ASN A 195 -3.10 16.00 -12.36
CA ASN A 195 -3.40 16.75 -13.58
C ASN A 195 -4.46 15.99 -14.40
N VAL A 196 -5.71 16.43 -14.26
CA VAL A 196 -6.86 15.94 -15.02
C VAL A 196 -7.45 17.11 -15.81
N TYR A 197 -7.68 16.92 -17.10
CA TYR A 197 -8.20 17.93 -18.03
C TYR A 197 -9.09 17.29 -19.09
N TYR A 198 -9.77 18.10 -19.89
CA TYR A 198 -10.50 17.63 -21.08
C TYR A 198 -9.74 18.03 -22.33
N ASP A 199 -9.63 17.12 -23.30
CA ASP A 199 -9.05 17.42 -24.61
C ASP A 199 -10.05 18.14 -25.55
N GLU A 200 -9.62 18.50 -26.76
CA GLU A 200 -10.45 19.19 -27.76
C GLU A 200 -11.67 18.37 -28.21
N LEU A 201 -11.65 17.05 -27.99
CA LEU A 201 -12.73 16.12 -28.33
C LEU A 201 -13.68 15.87 -27.15
N GLY A 202 -13.45 16.52 -26.01
CA GLY A 202 -14.25 16.34 -24.79
C GLY A 202 -13.91 15.08 -24.00
N ASN A 203 -12.79 14.41 -24.28
CA ASN A 203 -12.35 13.25 -23.51
C ASN A 203 -11.60 13.69 -22.25
N GLN A 204 -11.85 13.00 -21.14
CA GLN A 204 -11.13 13.23 -19.90
C GLN A 204 -9.72 12.63 -20.00
N CYS A 205 -8.70 13.42 -19.71
CA CYS A 205 -7.28 13.02 -19.77
C CYS A 205 -6.66 13.13 -18.38
N ARG A 206 -5.82 12.15 -17.99
CA ARG A 206 -5.00 12.23 -16.77
C ARG A 206 -3.54 11.94 -17.07
N LYS A 207 -2.65 12.90 -16.76
CA LYS A 207 -1.20 12.71 -16.85
C LYS A 207 -0.71 11.87 -15.66
N ILE A 208 0.09 10.85 -15.93
CA ILE A 208 0.80 10.07 -14.93
C ILE A 208 2.21 10.64 -14.76
N HIS A 209 2.64 10.86 -13.52
CA HIS A 209 3.93 11.48 -13.20
C HIS A 209 4.97 10.45 -12.80
N GLY A 210 6.22 10.64 -13.28
CA GLY A 210 7.39 9.83 -12.97
C GLY A 210 7.23 8.35 -13.28
N VAL A 211 6.66 8.09 -14.45
CA VAL A 211 6.69 6.80 -15.11
C VAL A 211 8.05 6.67 -15.79
N SER A 212 8.70 5.52 -15.69
CA SER A 212 9.88 5.21 -16.50
C SER A 212 9.47 4.39 -17.72
N PRO A 213 10.23 4.37 -18.83
CA PRO A 213 9.98 3.45 -19.93
C PRO A 213 9.92 2.00 -19.45
N ASN A 214 9.08 1.18 -20.09
CA ASN A 214 8.89 -0.25 -19.82
C ASN A 214 8.25 -0.60 -18.46
N GLU A 215 7.68 0.38 -17.75
CA GLU A 215 6.92 0.15 -16.51
C GLU A 215 5.49 -0.30 -16.79
N SER A 216 5.01 -1.31 -16.05
CA SER A 216 3.59 -1.65 -16.03
C SER A 216 2.76 -0.45 -15.57
N ILE A 217 1.56 -0.31 -16.10
CA ILE A 217 0.57 0.70 -15.72
C ILE A 217 -0.61 -0.04 -15.12
N MET A 218 -0.84 0.17 -13.83
CA MET A 218 -1.93 -0.46 -13.09
C MET A 218 -2.99 0.58 -12.71
N VAL A 219 -4.25 0.28 -13.01
CA VAL A 219 -5.41 1.09 -12.62
C VAL A 219 -6.28 0.23 -11.70
N ASN A 220 -6.58 0.72 -10.50
CA ASN A 220 -7.36 0.00 -9.49
C ASN A 220 -6.92 -1.47 -9.26
N GLY A 221 -5.62 -1.74 -9.43
CA GLY A 221 -5.03 -3.07 -9.23
C GLY A 221 -4.97 -3.95 -10.48
N ILE A 222 -5.49 -3.51 -11.62
CA ILE A 222 -5.45 -4.25 -12.91
C ILE A 222 -4.40 -3.63 -13.82
N VAL A 223 -3.55 -4.46 -14.43
CA VAL A 223 -2.59 -3.99 -15.44
C VAL A 223 -3.34 -3.67 -16.73
N VAL A 224 -3.22 -2.43 -17.20
CA VAL A 224 -3.88 -1.92 -18.43
C VAL A 224 -2.91 -1.62 -19.55
N GLY A 225 -1.61 -1.81 -19.32
CA GLY A 225 -0.60 -1.55 -20.33
C GLY A 225 0.79 -1.36 -19.75
N ARG A 226 1.71 -0.97 -20.64
CA ARG A 226 3.11 -0.74 -20.32
C ARG A 226 3.59 0.57 -20.95
N SER A 227 4.32 1.38 -20.21
CA SER A 227 4.82 2.66 -20.69
C SER A 227 5.87 2.49 -21.80
N LYS A 228 5.80 3.35 -22.80
CA LYS A 228 6.85 3.51 -23.84
C LYS A 228 7.80 4.66 -23.54
N GLY A 229 7.42 5.55 -22.62
CA GLY A 229 8.21 6.70 -22.21
C GLY A 229 7.72 7.30 -20.89
N GLU A 230 8.24 8.48 -20.55
CA GLU A 230 8.02 9.10 -19.23
C GLU A 230 6.70 9.88 -19.13
N GLU A 231 6.21 10.43 -20.25
CA GLU A 231 4.98 11.22 -20.30
C GLU A 231 3.80 10.35 -20.74
N VAL A 232 3.21 9.62 -19.79
CA VAL A 232 2.04 8.77 -20.03
C VAL A 232 0.74 9.53 -19.71
N ILE A 233 -0.25 9.43 -20.59
CA ILE A 233 -1.56 10.07 -20.42
C ILE A 233 -2.67 9.04 -20.67
N ILE A 234 -3.51 8.80 -19.66
CA ILE A 234 -4.72 7.98 -19.80
C ILE A 234 -5.83 8.86 -20.38
N ILE A 235 -6.49 8.39 -21.44
CA ILE A 235 -7.60 9.07 -22.10
C ILE A 235 -8.87 8.24 -21.87
N CYS A 236 -9.88 8.89 -21.32
CA CYS A 236 -11.15 8.29 -20.95
C CYS A 236 -12.31 9.02 -21.64
N LYS A 237 -13.24 8.24 -22.19
CA LYS A 237 -14.50 8.72 -22.76
C LYS A 237 -15.64 7.93 -22.13
N ASP A 238 -16.66 8.64 -21.64
CA ASP A 238 -17.86 8.03 -21.03
C ASP A 238 -17.52 6.98 -19.95
N GLY A 239 -16.49 7.24 -19.15
CA GLY A 239 -16.03 6.33 -18.09
C GLY A 239 -15.20 5.14 -18.57
N LYS A 240 -14.84 5.04 -19.85
CA LYS A 240 -14.00 3.97 -20.41
C LYS A 240 -12.67 4.50 -20.90
N ILE A 241 -11.58 3.78 -20.61
CA ILE A 241 -10.27 4.08 -21.23
C ILE A 241 -10.38 3.78 -22.72
N ILE A 242 -10.08 4.78 -23.55
CA ILE A 242 -10.06 4.66 -25.02
C ILE A 242 -8.66 4.72 -25.61
N ASP A 243 -7.68 5.21 -24.84
CA ASP A 243 -6.27 5.21 -25.22
C ASP A 243 -5.37 5.47 -24.00
N ILE A 244 -4.12 5.05 -24.10
CA ILE A 244 -3.06 5.46 -23.18
C ILE A 244 -1.88 5.96 -24.02
N LYS A 245 -1.77 7.29 -24.14
CA LYS A 245 -0.69 7.91 -24.90
C LYS A 245 0.66 7.56 -24.29
N ASN A 246 1.62 7.31 -25.18
CA ASN A 246 2.99 6.91 -24.84
C ASN A 246 3.04 5.59 -24.04
N ALA A 247 2.10 4.68 -24.30
CA ALA A 247 2.08 3.34 -23.75
C ALA A 247 1.66 2.32 -24.81
N GLU A 248 1.93 1.05 -24.51
CA GLU A 248 1.28 -0.10 -25.13
C GLU A 248 0.07 -0.48 -24.27
N VAL A 249 -1.13 -0.49 -24.86
CA VAL A 249 -2.37 -0.76 -24.13
C VAL A 249 -2.63 -2.27 -24.09
N LYS A 250 -2.90 -2.80 -22.89
CA LYS A 250 -3.39 -4.17 -22.67
C LYS A 250 -4.91 -4.14 -22.57
N TRP A 251 -5.59 -4.21 -23.72
CA TRP A 251 -7.05 -4.06 -23.82
C TRP A 251 -7.85 -5.02 -22.95
N HIS A 252 -7.40 -6.28 -22.85
CA HIS A 252 -8.01 -7.27 -21.95
C HIS A 252 -8.04 -6.80 -20.49
N GLY A 253 -7.03 -6.04 -20.04
CA GLY A 253 -7.02 -5.41 -18.72
C GLY A 253 -7.95 -4.20 -18.61
N VAL A 254 -8.04 -3.39 -19.68
CA VAL A 254 -8.95 -2.24 -19.76
C VAL A 254 -10.42 -2.68 -19.66
N GLU A 255 -10.79 -3.75 -20.36
CA GLU A 255 -12.15 -4.32 -20.39
C GLU A 255 -12.62 -4.72 -18.97
N LYS A 256 -11.70 -5.17 -18.11
CA LYS A 256 -11.97 -5.60 -16.72
C LYS A 256 -12.24 -4.45 -15.74
N LEU A 257 -11.88 -3.21 -16.06
CA LEU A 257 -11.99 -2.08 -15.11
C LEU A 257 -13.43 -1.62 -14.85
N GLY A 258 -14.37 -1.93 -15.75
CA GLY A 258 -15.71 -1.34 -15.69
C GLY A 258 -15.69 0.16 -16.00
N ASP A 259 -16.56 0.93 -15.34
CA ASP A 259 -16.60 2.40 -15.49
C ASP A 259 -15.65 3.05 -14.48
N ILE A 260 -14.87 4.02 -14.95
CA ILE A 260 -13.84 4.69 -14.17
C ILE A 260 -13.99 6.21 -14.17
N ASP A 261 -13.58 6.84 -13.07
CA ASP A 261 -13.42 8.29 -12.97
C ASP A 261 -11.95 8.63 -12.75
N LEU A 262 -11.34 9.31 -13.72
CA LEU A 262 -9.92 9.64 -13.66
C LEU A 262 -9.53 10.48 -12.43
N ASN A 263 -10.48 11.18 -11.80
CA ASN A 263 -10.21 11.93 -10.57
C ASN A 263 -9.98 11.02 -9.35
N ASN A 264 -10.62 9.86 -9.32
CA ASN A 264 -10.69 9.01 -8.13
C ASN A 264 -9.95 7.68 -8.29
N ILE A 265 -9.60 7.27 -9.52
CA ILE A 265 -8.85 6.04 -9.73
C ILE A 265 -7.47 6.07 -9.06
N ILE A 266 -7.04 4.90 -8.60
CA ILE A 266 -5.70 4.67 -8.11
C ILE A 266 -4.86 4.18 -9.28
N ILE A 267 -3.79 4.91 -9.57
CA ILE A 267 -2.81 4.56 -10.61
C ILE A 267 -1.49 4.22 -9.92
N LYS A 268 -0.91 3.07 -10.28
CA LYS A 268 0.45 2.69 -9.90
C LYS A 268 1.24 2.38 -11.17
N THR A 269 2.54 2.62 -11.13
CA THR A 269 3.43 2.23 -12.22
C THR A 269 4.64 1.46 -11.72
N GLY A 270 5.14 0.57 -12.57
CA GLY A 270 6.32 -0.23 -12.29
C GLY A 270 6.07 -1.29 -11.22
N MET A 271 7.15 -1.76 -10.61
CA MET A 271 7.09 -2.83 -9.62
C MET A 271 6.35 -2.39 -8.36
N LEU A 272 5.48 -3.27 -7.87
CA LEU A 272 4.71 -3.06 -6.64
C LEU A 272 5.56 -3.18 -5.38
N ARG A 273 6.65 -3.95 -5.47
CA ARG A 273 7.69 -4.07 -4.46
C ARG A 273 8.92 -4.71 -5.12
N ARG A 274 10.09 -4.13 -4.87
CA ARG A 274 11.38 -4.79 -5.12
C ARG A 274 11.72 -5.54 -3.84
N HIS A 275 11.88 -6.85 -3.88
CA HIS A 275 12.32 -7.56 -2.67
C HIS A 275 13.68 -7.00 -2.27
N SER A 276 13.80 -6.51 -1.03
CA SER A 276 15.12 -6.15 -0.55
C SER A 276 15.91 -7.44 -0.35
N ASN A 277 17.02 -7.59 -1.07
CA ASN A 277 18.02 -8.64 -0.85
C ASN A 277 18.66 -8.56 0.56
N LEU A 278 18.19 -7.65 1.44
CA LEU A 278 18.63 -7.52 2.83
C LEU A 278 18.14 -8.67 3.73
N CYS A 279 17.37 -9.62 3.19
CA CYS A 279 16.88 -10.79 3.90
C CYS A 279 17.43 -12.14 3.38
N GLU A 280 18.49 -12.16 2.58
CA GLU A 280 19.18 -13.43 2.27
C GLU A 280 20.12 -13.88 3.41
N ASP A 281 20.66 -12.94 4.20
CA ASP A 281 21.64 -13.25 5.26
C ASP A 281 21.04 -13.49 6.65
N LEU A 282 19.72 -13.55 6.76
CA LEU A 282 19.09 -13.93 8.02
C LEU A 282 18.18 -15.11 7.74
N ASN A 283 18.59 -16.27 8.24
CA ASN A 283 17.69 -17.35 8.66
C ASN A 283 16.72 -16.81 9.73
N ILE A 284 15.90 -15.82 9.38
CA ILE A 284 14.78 -15.39 10.19
C ILE A 284 13.72 -16.43 9.90
N ASP A 285 13.75 -17.48 10.71
CA ASP A 285 12.52 -18.05 11.20
C ASP A 285 11.69 -16.88 11.75
N VAL A 286 10.88 -16.26 10.87
CA VAL A 286 9.87 -15.27 11.23
C VAL A 286 9.11 -15.90 12.39
N LYS A 287 9.29 -15.41 13.62
CA LYS A 287 8.55 -15.90 14.78
C LYS A 287 7.14 -15.34 14.72
N LEU A 288 6.36 -15.78 13.72
CA LEU A 288 4.91 -15.81 13.75
C LEU A 288 4.52 -16.93 14.72
N ASN A 289 4.74 -16.68 16.01
CA ASN A 289 4.61 -17.70 17.06
C ASN A 289 3.17 -18.19 17.30
N ASP A 290 2.16 -17.72 16.56
CA ASP A 290 0.79 -18.25 16.67
C ASP A 290 0.16 -18.73 15.35
N VAL A 291 0.80 -18.51 14.19
CA VAL A 291 0.26 -18.94 12.88
C VAL A 291 1.15 -19.95 12.15
N LYS A 292 2.47 -19.95 12.39
CA LYS A 292 3.40 -20.88 11.70
C LYS A 292 3.15 -22.36 12.03
N ASN A 293 2.73 -22.68 13.26
CA ASN A 293 2.55 -24.07 13.67
C ASN A 293 1.17 -24.66 13.37
N LYS A 294 0.34 -24.00 12.55
CA LYS A 294 -1.01 -24.50 12.25
C LYS A 294 -1.34 -24.66 10.78
N ASN A 295 -0.53 -24.26 9.80
CA ASN A 295 -0.97 -24.24 8.38
C ASN A 295 -0.23 -25.16 7.41
N THR A 296 0.86 -25.83 7.82
CA THR A 296 1.60 -26.75 6.93
C THR A 296 1.15 -28.21 7.03
N ASP A 297 0.12 -28.49 7.84
CA ASP A 297 -0.42 -29.83 7.98
C ASP A 297 -1.42 -30.10 6.85
N ASP A 298 -1.06 -30.98 5.91
CA ASP A 298 -1.89 -31.32 4.73
C ASP A 298 -3.28 -31.86 5.10
N LYS A 299 -3.46 -32.26 6.37
CA LYS A 299 -4.71 -32.73 6.95
C LYS A 299 -5.61 -31.62 7.49
N LYS A 300 -5.16 -30.37 7.45
CA LYS A 300 -5.95 -29.24 7.95
C LYS A 300 -7.09 -28.90 7.00
N VAL A 301 -8.29 -28.99 7.53
CA VAL A 301 -9.51 -28.60 6.85
C VAL A 301 -9.79 -27.11 7.00
N GLY A 302 -10.38 -26.52 5.95
CA GLY A 302 -10.69 -25.10 5.91
C GLY A 302 -11.52 -24.75 4.68
N LYS A 303 -11.74 -23.44 4.52
CA LYS A 303 -12.45 -22.90 3.36
C LYS A 303 -11.52 -22.83 2.16
N LEU A 304 -12.09 -23.04 0.97
CA LEU A 304 -11.49 -22.59 -0.28
C LEU A 304 -11.95 -21.16 -0.53
N ILE A 305 -10.99 -20.29 -0.78
CA ILE A 305 -11.26 -18.90 -1.13
C ILE A 305 -10.89 -18.68 -2.59
N VAL A 306 -11.77 -18.04 -3.37
CA VAL A 306 -11.49 -17.66 -4.76
C VAL A 306 -11.04 -16.20 -4.84
N ILE A 307 -9.96 -15.96 -5.58
CA ILE A 307 -9.50 -14.62 -5.97
C ILE A 307 -9.41 -14.57 -7.50
N HIS A 308 -10.24 -13.72 -8.08
CA HIS A 308 -10.23 -13.42 -9.50
C HIS A 308 -9.90 -11.93 -9.67
N HIS A 309 -8.85 -11.64 -10.42
CA HIS A 309 -8.42 -10.29 -10.85
C HIS A 309 -7.95 -9.27 -9.80
N ALA A 310 -8.09 -9.50 -8.49
CA ALA A 310 -7.75 -8.47 -7.48
C ALA A 310 -6.98 -9.02 -6.27
N GLY A 311 -5.65 -9.09 -6.39
CA GLY A 311 -4.77 -9.51 -5.29
C GLY A 311 -4.69 -8.55 -4.10
N GLU A 312 -5.17 -7.31 -4.25
CA GLU A 312 -5.07 -6.29 -3.19
C GLU A 312 -5.94 -6.57 -1.94
N ASN A 313 -6.88 -7.51 -2.02
CA ASN A 313 -7.75 -7.93 -0.91
C ASN A 313 -7.26 -9.18 -0.16
N THR A 314 -6.14 -9.77 -0.58
CA THR A 314 -5.64 -11.06 -0.04
C THR A 314 -5.57 -11.07 1.49
N LEU A 315 -5.02 -10.02 2.10
CA LEU A 315 -4.89 -9.93 3.58
C LEU A 315 -6.23 -9.83 4.31
N GLU A 316 -7.26 -9.22 3.70
CA GLU A 316 -8.58 -9.12 4.33
C GLU A 316 -9.29 -10.48 4.34
N MET A 317 -9.00 -11.33 3.37
CA MET A 317 -9.61 -12.65 3.23
C MET A 317 -9.10 -13.62 4.29
N LEU A 318 -7.86 -13.45 4.75
CA LEU A 318 -7.28 -14.19 5.88
C LEU A 318 -8.06 -14.02 7.20
N LYS A 319 -8.85 -12.95 7.32
CA LYS A 319 -9.68 -12.70 8.51
C LYS A 319 -10.98 -13.51 8.51
N LYS A 320 -11.32 -14.21 7.42
CA LYS A 320 -12.62 -14.91 7.24
C LYS A 320 -12.69 -16.30 7.90
N GLY A 321 -11.64 -16.72 8.62
CA GLY A 321 -11.59 -18.01 9.33
C GLY A 321 -10.50 -18.94 8.79
N PRO A 322 -10.54 -20.24 9.15
CA PRO A 322 -9.53 -21.20 8.70
C PRO A 322 -9.63 -21.45 7.19
N ILE A 323 -8.51 -21.24 6.50
CA ILE A 323 -8.36 -21.42 5.05
C ILE A 323 -7.48 -22.64 4.82
N SER A 324 -7.90 -23.53 3.92
CA SER A 324 -7.09 -24.69 3.50
C SER A 324 -6.50 -24.52 2.10
N ALA A 325 -7.14 -23.73 1.25
CA ALA A 325 -6.66 -23.44 -0.11
C ALA A 325 -7.17 -22.08 -0.60
N VAL A 326 -6.44 -21.47 -1.53
CA VAL A 326 -6.90 -20.30 -2.29
C VAL A 326 -6.82 -20.62 -3.78
N LEU A 327 -7.94 -20.53 -4.49
CA LEU A 327 -8.00 -20.58 -5.95
C LEU A 327 -7.70 -19.17 -6.48
N THR A 328 -6.66 -19.03 -7.30
CA THR A 328 -6.29 -17.76 -7.94
C THR A 328 -6.46 -17.86 -9.44
N ILE A 329 -7.07 -16.86 -10.06
CA ILE A 329 -7.26 -16.77 -11.52
C ILE A 329 -6.62 -15.46 -12.01
N GLY A 330 -5.72 -15.55 -12.99
CA GLY A 330 -4.83 -14.46 -13.39
C GLY A 330 -3.38 -14.79 -13.11
N ASP A 331 -2.48 -14.59 -14.07
CA ASP A 331 -1.03 -14.66 -13.88
C ASP A 331 -0.54 -13.73 -12.74
N ASP A 332 -0.93 -12.46 -12.81
CA ASP A 332 -0.56 -11.45 -11.81
C ASP A 332 -1.27 -11.67 -10.48
N THR A 333 -2.55 -12.07 -10.52
CA THR A 333 -3.32 -12.43 -9.32
C THR A 333 -2.63 -13.57 -8.58
N THR A 334 -2.30 -14.65 -9.30
CA THR A 334 -1.60 -15.82 -8.76
C THR A 334 -0.25 -15.43 -8.18
N THR A 335 0.49 -14.57 -8.88
CA THR A 335 1.79 -14.08 -8.42
C THR A 335 1.69 -13.25 -7.13
N VAL A 336 0.79 -12.26 -7.07
CA VAL A 336 0.64 -11.35 -5.92
C VAL A 336 0.01 -12.06 -4.73
N CYS A 337 -1.07 -12.81 -4.96
CA CYS A 337 -1.73 -13.56 -3.89
C CYS A 337 -0.80 -14.62 -3.33
N GLY A 338 -0.14 -15.39 -4.20
CA GLY A 338 0.81 -16.42 -3.81
C GLY A 338 1.93 -15.87 -2.93
N ASP A 339 2.55 -14.75 -3.34
CA ASP A 339 3.57 -14.06 -2.55
C ASP A 339 3.05 -13.72 -1.15
N ILE A 340 1.91 -13.03 -1.06
CA ILE A 340 1.32 -12.65 0.22
C ILE A 340 1.01 -13.87 1.09
N LEU A 341 0.37 -14.90 0.51
CA LEU A 341 -0.10 -16.10 1.21
C LEU A 341 1.04 -16.99 1.70
N ALA A 342 2.20 -16.95 1.05
CA ALA A 342 3.39 -17.69 1.47
C ALA A 342 3.83 -17.37 2.90
N ARG A 343 3.61 -16.14 3.37
CA ARG A 343 3.91 -15.71 4.75
C ARG A 343 3.06 -16.42 5.80
N PHE A 344 1.90 -16.94 5.39
CA PHE A 344 0.95 -17.62 6.25
C PHE A 344 0.94 -19.13 6.03
N GLY A 345 1.82 -19.65 5.16
CA GLY A 345 1.87 -21.07 4.79
C GLY A 345 0.61 -21.56 4.08
N ILE A 346 -0.14 -20.66 3.43
CA ILE A 346 -1.38 -21.00 2.73
C ILE A 346 -1.04 -21.36 1.29
N LYS A 347 -1.43 -22.55 0.86
CA LYS A 347 -1.21 -23.05 -0.50
C LYS A 347 -2.23 -22.45 -1.47
N ILE A 348 -1.80 -22.24 -2.71
CA ILE A 348 -2.67 -21.79 -3.78
C ILE A 348 -2.89 -22.88 -4.83
N ILE A 349 -4.04 -22.81 -5.49
CA ILE A 349 -4.34 -23.49 -6.75
C ILE A 349 -4.47 -22.39 -7.80
N GLY A 350 -3.45 -22.20 -8.63
CA GLY A 350 -3.41 -21.13 -9.63
C GLY A 350 -3.95 -21.56 -10.99
N ILE A 351 -4.72 -20.71 -11.65
CA ILE A 351 -5.12 -20.82 -13.06
C ILE A 351 -4.53 -19.61 -13.78
N THR A 352 -3.65 -19.86 -14.75
CA THR A 352 -2.89 -18.83 -15.48
C THR A 352 -2.85 -19.17 -16.96
N ASP A 353 -2.60 -18.21 -17.85
CA ASP A 353 -2.43 -18.46 -19.29
C ASP A 353 -1.02 -18.07 -19.80
N GLY A 354 -0.19 -17.49 -18.92
CA GLY A 354 1.21 -17.18 -19.20
C GLY A 354 1.47 -15.74 -19.60
N ASP A 355 0.52 -14.82 -19.39
CA ASP A 355 0.58 -13.40 -19.78
C ASP A 355 1.14 -12.44 -18.69
N LYS A 356 1.97 -12.98 -17.78
CA LYS A 356 2.52 -12.28 -16.60
C LYS A 356 3.16 -10.91 -16.88
N ASP A 357 2.85 -9.91 -16.06
CA ASP A 357 3.32 -8.51 -16.23
C ASP A 357 4.55 -8.12 -15.38
N GLU A 358 5.14 -9.07 -14.64
CA GLU A 358 6.37 -8.91 -13.83
C GLU A 358 6.28 -7.78 -12.78
N ILE A 359 5.17 -7.74 -12.05
CA ILE A 359 4.88 -6.68 -11.06
C ILE A 359 5.55 -6.87 -9.69
N LEU A 360 6.16 -8.03 -9.44
CA LEU A 360 6.91 -8.37 -8.21
C LEU A 360 8.27 -8.96 -8.55
N ASP A 361 9.29 -8.63 -7.75
CA ASP A 361 10.61 -9.25 -7.82
C ASP A 361 10.62 -10.56 -7.02
N ASN A 362 11.06 -11.66 -7.64
CA ASN A 362 11.23 -12.98 -7.02
C ASN A 362 10.07 -13.41 -6.09
N PRO A 363 8.82 -13.48 -6.61
CA PRO A 363 7.65 -13.82 -5.79
C PRO A 363 7.77 -15.23 -5.20
N ARG A 364 7.31 -15.40 -3.96
CA ARG A 364 7.37 -16.69 -3.25
C ARG A 364 6.02 -17.39 -3.27
N LEU A 365 6.00 -18.69 -3.55
CA LEU A 365 4.81 -19.53 -3.38
C LEU A 365 5.04 -20.51 -2.23
N THR A 366 3.97 -20.84 -1.50
CA THR A 366 4.00 -21.88 -0.45
C THR A 366 4.33 -23.23 -1.08
N ASN A 367 5.23 -23.99 -0.46
CA ASN A 367 5.55 -25.36 -0.89
C ASN A 367 4.28 -26.22 -0.99
N GLY A 368 4.16 -27.03 -2.04
CA GLY A 368 2.96 -27.81 -2.36
C GLY A 368 1.80 -27.01 -2.97
N SER A 369 1.99 -25.72 -3.28
CA SER A 369 1.05 -25.00 -4.16
C SER A 369 1.08 -25.61 -5.57
N LYS A 370 -0.04 -25.56 -6.27
CA LYS A 370 -0.21 -26.16 -7.60
C LYS A 370 -0.70 -25.10 -8.58
N VAL A 371 -0.06 -24.96 -9.74
CA VAL A 371 -0.40 -23.92 -10.73
C VAL A 371 -0.65 -24.58 -12.09
N PHE A 372 -1.86 -24.41 -12.60
CA PHE A 372 -2.24 -24.76 -13.97
C PHE A 372 -1.92 -23.60 -14.89
N LYS A 373 -1.01 -23.83 -15.84
CA LYS A 373 -0.80 -22.94 -16.98
C LYS A 373 -1.58 -23.46 -18.18
N ILE A 374 -2.67 -22.80 -18.51
CA ILE A 374 -3.52 -23.06 -19.65
C ILE A 374 -2.79 -22.63 -20.92
N LEU A 375 -2.73 -23.50 -21.93
CA LEU A 375 -1.92 -23.28 -23.13
C LEU A 375 -2.74 -22.86 -24.36
N ASN A 376 -4.05 -23.07 -24.33
CA ASN A 376 -4.93 -22.88 -25.50
C ASN A 376 -6.33 -22.32 -25.17
N ALA A 377 -6.47 -21.69 -24.01
CA ALA A 377 -7.65 -20.92 -23.60
C ALA A 377 -7.19 -19.82 -22.64
N LYS A 378 -8.03 -18.81 -22.41
CA LYS A 378 -7.75 -17.80 -21.39
C LYS A 378 -7.98 -18.38 -20.01
N ASP A 379 -7.20 -17.94 -19.05
CA ASP A 379 -7.38 -18.28 -17.64
C ASP A 379 -8.74 -17.85 -17.10
N ASP A 380 -9.25 -16.72 -17.58
CA ASP A 380 -10.56 -16.18 -17.22
C ASP A 380 -11.71 -17.11 -17.65
N ASP A 381 -11.69 -17.59 -18.90
CA ASP A 381 -12.75 -18.49 -19.41
C ASP A 381 -12.80 -19.80 -18.60
N VAL A 382 -11.63 -20.36 -18.29
CA VAL A 382 -11.51 -21.59 -17.48
C VAL A 382 -11.87 -21.31 -16.01
N GLY A 383 -11.44 -20.18 -15.48
CA GLY A 383 -11.70 -19.74 -14.12
C GLY A 383 -13.19 -19.51 -13.86
N ASP A 384 -13.87 -18.79 -14.75
CA ASP A 384 -15.31 -18.55 -14.69
C ASP A 384 -16.09 -19.86 -14.73
N TYR A 385 -15.70 -20.79 -15.63
CA TYR A 385 -16.31 -22.11 -15.66
C TYR A 385 -16.15 -22.87 -14.34
N ILE A 386 -14.96 -22.84 -13.71
CA ILE A 386 -14.73 -23.49 -12.41
C ILE A 386 -15.64 -22.86 -11.35
N ILE A 387 -15.73 -21.53 -11.32
CA ILE A 387 -16.57 -20.81 -10.35
C ILE A 387 -18.04 -21.16 -10.53
N GLU A 388 -18.56 -21.16 -11.76
CA GLU A 388 -19.96 -21.44 -12.07
C GLU A 388 -20.36 -22.89 -11.82
N ASN A 389 -19.43 -23.83 -12.00
CA ASN A 389 -19.70 -25.28 -11.90
C ASN A 389 -19.22 -25.91 -10.59
N SER A 390 -18.82 -25.11 -9.61
CA SER A 390 -18.38 -25.59 -8.30
C SER A 390 -19.36 -25.22 -7.19
N THR A 391 -19.56 -26.15 -6.27
CA THR A 391 -20.12 -25.88 -4.95
C THR A 391 -18.95 -25.94 -3.97
N PHE A 392 -18.22 -24.84 -3.80
CA PHE A 392 -17.04 -24.78 -2.92
C PHE A 392 -17.44 -25.14 -1.48
N GLU A 393 -17.27 -26.41 -1.11
CA GLU A 393 -17.62 -26.92 0.21
C GLU A 393 -16.61 -26.43 1.26
N ASP A 394 -17.10 -25.92 2.38
CA ASP A 394 -16.25 -25.58 3.52
C ASP A 394 -15.71 -26.84 4.22
N LEU A 395 -14.60 -26.69 4.96
CA LEU A 395 -13.99 -27.75 5.78
C LEU A 395 -13.41 -28.94 5.00
N LYS A 396 -12.81 -28.67 3.83
CA LYS A 396 -11.98 -29.64 3.10
C LYS A 396 -10.49 -29.32 3.24
N SER A 397 -9.66 -30.34 3.10
CA SER A 397 -8.21 -30.21 2.99
C SER A 397 -7.79 -29.59 1.66
N PHE A 398 -6.53 -29.18 1.54
CA PHE A 398 -5.99 -28.66 0.28
C PHE A 398 -6.15 -29.68 -0.87
N GLU A 399 -5.83 -30.95 -0.62
CA GLU A 399 -5.87 -31.98 -1.65
C GLU A 399 -7.30 -32.30 -2.11
N GLU A 400 -8.28 -32.28 -1.21
CA GLU A 400 -9.69 -32.46 -1.58
C GLU A 400 -10.21 -31.30 -2.45
N HIS A 401 -9.81 -30.07 -2.13
CA HIS A 401 -10.10 -28.90 -2.97
C HIS A 401 -9.43 -29.01 -4.33
N PHE A 402 -8.15 -29.40 -4.36
CA PHE A 402 -7.40 -29.60 -5.59
C PHE A 402 -8.05 -30.66 -6.49
N ILE A 403 -8.41 -31.84 -5.96
CA ILE A 403 -9.07 -32.90 -6.73
C ILE A 403 -10.40 -32.40 -7.30
N SER A 404 -11.16 -31.60 -6.53
CA SER A 404 -12.43 -31.05 -6.98
C SER A 404 -12.24 -30.08 -8.15
N ILE A 405 -11.25 -29.18 -8.06
CA ILE A 405 -10.92 -28.24 -9.13
C ILE A 405 -10.34 -28.95 -10.35
N PHE A 406 -9.43 -29.92 -10.15
CA PHE A 406 -8.84 -30.71 -11.22
C PHE A 406 -9.91 -31.41 -12.06
N LYS A 407 -10.92 -32.02 -11.43
CA LYS A 407 -12.06 -32.62 -12.14
C LYS A 407 -12.83 -31.60 -12.98
N LEU A 408 -13.00 -30.37 -12.50
CA LEU A 408 -13.65 -29.32 -13.27
C LEU A 408 -12.82 -28.91 -14.48
N ILE A 409 -11.50 -28.77 -14.32
CA ILE A 409 -10.58 -28.46 -15.43
C ILE A 409 -10.64 -29.56 -16.50
N GLU A 410 -10.60 -30.84 -16.11
CA GLU A 410 -10.71 -31.96 -17.04
C GLU A 410 -12.05 -31.99 -17.79
N ASN A 411 -13.12 -31.52 -17.14
CA ASN A 411 -14.46 -31.44 -17.72
C ASN A 411 -14.70 -30.19 -18.59
N TYR A 412 -13.85 -29.16 -18.51
CA TYR A 412 -14.02 -27.90 -19.25
C TYR A 412 -14.08 -28.13 -20.76
N SER A 413 -13.12 -28.88 -21.31
CA SER A 413 -13.08 -29.23 -22.73
C SER A 413 -12.16 -30.41 -22.99
N PRO A 414 -12.56 -31.40 -23.81
CA PRO A 414 -11.69 -32.52 -24.22
C PRO A 414 -10.43 -32.09 -24.98
N LYS A 415 -10.35 -30.83 -25.41
CA LYS A 415 -9.21 -30.26 -26.15
C LYS A 415 -8.39 -29.30 -25.30
N LEU A 416 -8.73 -29.08 -24.03
CA LEU A 416 -7.97 -28.20 -23.16
C LEU A 416 -6.54 -28.75 -23.01
N LYS A 417 -5.55 -27.89 -23.16
CA LYS A 417 -4.14 -28.19 -22.94
C LYS A 417 -3.65 -27.32 -21.80
N TYR A 418 -3.00 -27.92 -20.82
CA TYR A 418 -2.39 -27.21 -19.72
C TYR A 418 -1.11 -27.92 -19.27
N THR A 419 -0.25 -27.20 -18.56
CA THR A 419 0.80 -27.80 -17.72
C THR A 419 0.44 -27.58 -16.26
N LEU A 420 0.73 -28.57 -15.42
CA LEU A 420 0.59 -28.45 -13.97
C LEU A 420 1.98 -28.36 -13.35
N GLU A 421 2.27 -27.23 -12.72
CA GLU A 421 3.47 -27.03 -11.92
C GLU A 421 3.13 -27.25 -10.45
N GLU A 422 3.87 -28.13 -9.77
CA GLU A 422 3.83 -28.27 -8.33
C GLU A 422 5.05 -27.58 -7.73
N ILE A 423 4.81 -26.60 -6.86
CA ILE A 423 5.86 -25.81 -6.24
C ILE A 423 6.55 -26.67 -5.18
N ASN A 424 7.75 -27.14 -5.52
CA ASN A 424 8.64 -27.84 -4.63
C ASN A 424 9.87 -26.96 -4.40
N LYS A 425 10.08 -26.49 -3.17
CA LYS A 425 11.29 -25.74 -2.78
C LYS A 425 12.24 -26.60 -1.96
#